data_AF-A0A7D9LVL3-F1
#
_entry.id   AF-A0A7D9LVL3-F1
#
_cell.length_a   1.000
_cell.length_b   1.000
_cell.length_c   1.000
_cell.angle_alpha   90.00
_cell.angle_beta   90.00
_cell.angle_gamma   90.00
#
_symmetry.space_group_name_H-M   'P 1'
#
loop_
_entity.id
_entity.type
_entity.pdbx_description
1 polymer ?
#
loop_
_entity_poly.entity_id
_entity_poly.type
_entity_poly.pdbx_seq_one_letter_code
_entity_poly.pdbx_strand_id
1 'polypeptide(L)'
;MNVEDKKQERSKAKMAITVAARRLIGAYNRDCEYDILKDSMFELEKVFDDFCVINEEYELIVSDEKYAEHRVVNGEDIMTYRDNVKRCYEEARSVFFSVKTTIEQKARQQSAGPVKVALKNDICRIHELITVVDESFKLENVNIAALQLDKSDLQSILNIICDNMAKLGSIETQEQVNLIQEEVDAIIRA
;
A
#
# COMPACT_ATOMS: atom_id res chain seq x y z
N MET A 1 29.05 14.17 -33.05
CA MET A 1 27.86 14.70 -32.38
C MET A 1 28.29 15.95 -31.62
N ASN A 2 27.63 17.10 -31.84
CA ASN A 2 28.03 18.37 -31.23
C ASN A 2 27.57 18.42 -29.76
N VAL A 3 28.39 18.97 -28.86
CA VAL A 3 28.06 19.13 -27.42
C VAL A 3 26.81 19.99 -27.22
N GLU A 4 26.59 20.97 -28.09
CA GLU A 4 25.40 21.83 -28.05
C GLU A 4 24.12 21.07 -28.45
N ASP A 5 24.19 20.14 -29.40
CA ASP A 5 23.03 19.31 -29.78
C ASP A 5 22.60 18.44 -28.59
N LYS A 6 23.57 17.81 -27.90
CA LYS A 6 23.32 16.98 -26.72
C LYS A 6 22.83 17.79 -25.52
N LYS A 7 23.33 19.01 -25.34
CA LYS A 7 22.82 19.95 -24.33
C LYS A 7 21.35 20.30 -24.59
N GLN A 8 20.98 20.53 -25.84
CA GLN A 8 19.60 20.81 -26.23
C GLN A 8 18.70 19.58 -26.03
N GLU A 9 19.19 18.39 -26.39
CA GLU A 9 18.48 17.13 -26.16
C GLU A 9 18.21 16.88 -24.67
N ARG A 10 19.23 17.03 -23.81
CA ARG A 10 19.09 16.96 -22.34
C ARG A 10 18.05 17.96 -21.81
N SER A 11 18.04 19.18 -22.34
CA SER A 11 17.08 20.21 -21.94
C SER A 11 15.64 19.86 -22.36
N LYS A 12 15.45 19.25 -23.54
CA LYS A 12 14.14 18.74 -23.98
C LYS A 12 13.66 17.59 -23.09
N ALA A 13 14.55 16.66 -22.75
CA ALA A 13 14.23 15.55 -21.86
C ALA A 13 13.81 16.03 -20.45
N LYS A 14 14.54 16.99 -19.87
CA LYS A 14 14.12 17.66 -18.62
C LYS A 14 12.72 18.28 -18.73
N MET A 15 12.42 18.94 -19.85
CA MET A 15 11.12 19.55 -20.07
C MET A 15 10.01 18.49 -20.12
N ALA A 16 10.26 17.36 -20.78
CA ALA A 16 9.33 16.24 -20.83
C ALA A 16 9.00 15.71 -19.42
N ILE A 17 10.01 15.54 -18.55
CA ILE A 17 9.81 15.16 -17.14
C ILE A 17 8.95 16.18 -16.42
N THR A 18 9.30 17.47 -16.54
CA THR A 18 8.54 18.55 -15.87
C THR A 18 7.07 18.54 -16.29
N VAL A 19 6.80 18.33 -17.57
CA VAL A 19 5.43 18.28 -18.11
C VAL A 19 4.69 17.03 -17.61
N ALA A 20 5.32 15.85 -17.68
CA ALA A 20 4.73 14.59 -17.19
C ALA A 20 4.45 14.64 -15.67
N ALA A 21 5.39 15.17 -14.89
CA ALA A 21 5.23 15.34 -13.45
C ALA A 21 4.05 16.27 -13.12
N ARG A 22 3.95 17.42 -13.80
CA ARG A 22 2.80 18.34 -13.66
C ARG A 22 1.49 17.70 -14.09
N ARG A 23 1.50 16.89 -15.13
CA ARG A 23 0.31 16.17 -15.60
C ARG A 23 -0.19 15.19 -14.55
N LEU A 24 0.71 14.39 -13.95
CA LEU A 24 0.39 13.45 -12.89
C LEU A 24 -0.16 14.16 -11.65
N ILE A 25 0.56 15.19 -11.15
CA ILE A 25 0.10 16.00 -10.00
C ILE A 25 -1.24 16.67 -10.31
N GLY A 26 -1.41 17.19 -11.53
CA GLY A 26 -2.66 17.81 -11.96
C GLY A 26 -3.82 16.81 -12.05
N ALA A 27 -3.58 15.58 -12.49
CA ALA A 27 -4.57 14.51 -12.49
C ALA A 27 -4.96 14.11 -11.06
N TYR A 28 -3.98 14.03 -10.16
CA TYR A 28 -4.23 13.80 -8.74
C TYR A 28 -5.09 14.91 -8.13
N ASN A 29 -4.72 16.18 -8.33
CA ASN A 29 -5.46 17.32 -7.77
C ASN A 29 -6.89 17.47 -8.31
N ARG A 30 -7.22 16.79 -9.41
CA ARG A 30 -8.57 16.74 -9.99
C ARG A 30 -9.34 15.48 -9.62
N ASP A 31 -8.81 14.68 -8.70
CA ASP A 31 -9.40 13.41 -8.28
C ASP A 31 -9.71 12.48 -9.48
N CYS A 32 -8.82 12.46 -10.47
CA CYS A 32 -8.98 11.56 -11.61
C CYS A 32 -8.93 10.08 -11.17
N GLU A 33 -9.55 9.22 -11.98
CA GLU A 33 -9.58 7.78 -11.75
C GLU A 33 -8.16 7.18 -11.63
N TYR A 34 -8.03 6.09 -10.85
CA TYR A 34 -6.74 5.46 -10.59
C TYR A 34 -6.02 5.00 -11.86
N ASP A 35 -6.75 4.52 -12.86
CA ASP A 35 -6.15 4.09 -14.13
C ASP A 35 -5.51 5.27 -14.88
N ILE A 36 -6.12 6.46 -14.83
CA ILE A 36 -5.55 7.68 -15.42
C ILE A 36 -4.27 8.09 -14.67
N LEU A 37 -4.26 7.98 -13.35
CA LEU A 37 -3.07 8.23 -12.53
C LEU A 37 -1.96 7.23 -12.84
N LYS A 38 -2.31 5.96 -13.04
CA LYS A 38 -1.38 4.87 -13.37
C LYS A 38 -0.76 5.09 -14.75
N ASP A 39 -1.55 5.45 -15.76
CA ASP A 39 -1.04 5.78 -17.10
C ASP A 39 -0.12 7.00 -17.06
N SER A 40 -0.49 8.02 -16.29
CA SER A 40 0.34 9.22 -16.10
C SER A 40 1.66 8.90 -15.37
N MET A 41 1.64 7.95 -14.42
CA MET A 41 2.84 7.47 -13.74
C MET A 41 3.76 6.71 -14.71
N PHE A 42 3.23 5.82 -15.55
CA PHE A 42 4.03 5.12 -16.57
C PHE A 42 4.66 6.09 -17.58
N GLU A 43 3.93 7.12 -18.00
CA GLU A 43 4.49 8.18 -18.84
C GLU A 43 5.67 8.88 -18.14
N LEU A 44 5.52 9.23 -16.86
CA LEU A 44 6.56 9.86 -16.05
C LEU A 44 7.80 8.97 -15.89
N GLU A 45 7.64 7.66 -15.64
CA GLU A 45 8.76 6.71 -15.53
C GLU A 45 9.53 6.64 -16.84
N LYS A 46 8.81 6.49 -17.95
CA LYS A 46 9.44 6.40 -19.28
C LYS A 46 10.28 7.64 -19.60
N VAL A 47 9.73 8.85 -19.43
CA VAL A 47 10.48 10.07 -19.74
C VAL A 47 11.64 10.32 -18.77
N PHE A 48 11.56 9.79 -17.55
CA PHE A 48 12.67 9.83 -16.60
C PHE A 48 13.80 8.88 -16.98
N ASP A 49 13.48 7.65 -17.39
CA ASP A 49 14.47 6.69 -17.89
C ASP A 49 15.17 7.22 -19.15
N ASP A 50 14.41 7.77 -20.10
CA ASP A 50 14.96 8.40 -21.32
C ASP A 50 15.93 9.55 -20.96
N PHE A 51 15.57 10.37 -19.97
CA PHE A 51 16.45 11.45 -19.49
C PHE A 51 17.72 10.90 -18.85
N CYS A 52 17.66 9.84 -18.06
CA CYS A 52 18.85 9.25 -17.43
C CYS A 52 19.88 8.85 -18.47
N VAL A 53 19.45 8.18 -19.54
CA VAL A 53 20.33 7.79 -20.66
C VAL A 53 20.94 9.03 -21.34
N ILE A 54 20.11 10.02 -21.70
CA ILE A 54 20.58 11.25 -22.36
C ILE A 54 21.55 12.03 -21.46
N ASN A 55 21.27 12.08 -20.16
CA ASN A 55 22.10 12.79 -19.19
C ASN A 55 23.46 12.12 -19.01
N GLU A 56 23.50 10.79 -18.91
CA GLU A 56 24.73 10.01 -18.83
C GLU A 56 25.61 10.19 -20.08
N GLU A 57 24.99 10.18 -21.27
CA GLU A 57 25.71 10.46 -22.52
C GLU A 57 26.30 11.89 -22.54
N TYR A 58 25.55 12.87 -22.04
CA TYR A 58 26.03 14.25 -21.92
C TYR A 58 27.18 14.38 -20.92
N GLU A 59 27.07 13.73 -19.76
CA GLU A 59 28.11 13.66 -18.73
C GLU A 59 29.41 13.07 -19.27
N LEU A 60 29.32 12.04 -20.12
CA LEU A 60 30.49 11.46 -20.77
C LEU A 60 31.17 12.45 -21.71
N ILE A 61 30.40 13.21 -22.50
CA ILE A 61 30.96 14.20 -23.45
C ILE A 61 31.70 15.31 -22.72
N VAL A 62 31.09 15.87 -21.67
CA VAL A 62 31.66 16.99 -20.90
C VAL A 62 32.73 16.54 -19.89
N SER A 63 32.98 15.23 -19.76
CA SER A 63 34.12 14.73 -18.99
C SER A 63 35.47 15.05 -19.65
N ASP A 64 35.50 15.23 -20.98
CA ASP A 64 36.66 15.73 -21.70
C ASP A 64 36.89 17.22 -21.38
N GLU A 65 38.14 17.56 -21.03
CA GLU A 65 38.53 18.92 -20.65
C GLU A 65 38.31 19.94 -21.77
N LYS A 66 38.29 19.49 -23.03
CA LYS A 66 37.91 20.31 -24.18
C LYS A 66 36.51 20.93 -24.05
N TYR A 67 35.62 20.28 -23.30
CA TYR A 67 34.22 20.71 -23.11
C TYR A 67 33.93 21.13 -21.66
N ALA A 68 34.96 21.41 -20.86
CA ALA A 68 34.82 21.77 -19.44
C ALA A 68 33.88 22.97 -19.21
N GLU A 69 33.84 23.94 -20.13
CA GLU A 69 32.95 25.10 -20.08
C GLU A 69 31.46 24.74 -20.12
N HIS A 70 31.09 23.57 -20.66
CA HIS A 70 29.71 23.08 -20.69
C HIS A 70 29.32 22.31 -19.41
N ARG A 71 30.24 22.14 -18.44
CA ARG A 71 29.94 21.49 -17.14
C ARG A 71 29.06 22.35 -16.23
N VAL A 72 28.94 23.64 -16.52
CA VAL A 72 28.10 24.58 -15.79
C VAL A 72 27.03 25.11 -16.74
N VAL A 73 25.76 24.92 -16.39
CA VAL A 73 24.62 25.38 -17.18
C VAL A 73 23.77 26.30 -16.31
N ASN A 74 23.64 27.57 -16.72
CA ASN A 74 22.89 28.61 -15.99
C ASN A 74 23.35 28.82 -14.53
N GLY A 75 24.65 28.64 -14.26
CA GLY A 75 25.22 28.77 -12.91
C GLY A 75 25.04 27.54 -12.02
N GLU A 76 24.37 26.49 -12.50
CA GLU A 76 24.30 25.19 -11.84
C GLU A 76 25.31 24.24 -12.48
N ASP A 77 26.07 23.52 -11.66
CA ASP A 77 26.85 22.40 -12.15
C ASP A 77 25.94 21.23 -12.57
N ILE A 78 26.50 20.29 -13.32
CA ILE A 78 25.78 19.14 -13.86
C ILE A 78 25.09 18.29 -12.80
N MET A 79 25.68 18.13 -11.61
CA MET A 79 25.12 17.32 -10.52
C MET A 79 23.90 18.01 -9.93
N THR A 80 24.02 19.32 -9.65
CA THR A 80 22.88 20.13 -9.18
C THR A 80 21.72 20.08 -10.17
N TYR A 81 22.00 20.16 -11.48
CA TYR A 81 20.96 20.02 -12.50
C TYR A 81 20.27 18.65 -12.44
N ARG A 82 21.05 17.56 -12.33
CA ARG A 82 20.53 16.19 -12.24
C ARG A 82 19.64 16.02 -11.01
N ASP A 83 20.08 16.50 -9.86
CA ASP A 83 19.34 16.42 -8.60
C ASP A 83 18.01 17.18 -8.66
N ASN A 84 18.01 18.35 -9.31
CA ASN A 84 16.78 19.11 -9.54
C ASN A 84 15.76 18.35 -10.39
N VAL A 85 16.21 17.66 -11.44
CA VAL A 85 15.32 16.84 -12.28
C VAL A 85 14.82 15.61 -11.52
N LYS A 86 15.70 14.94 -10.79
CA LYS A 86 15.36 13.79 -9.95
C LYS A 86 14.32 14.15 -8.89
N ARG A 87 14.49 15.28 -8.21
CA ARG A 87 13.53 15.78 -7.21
C ARG A 87 12.15 16.01 -7.83
N CYS A 88 12.06 16.58 -9.03
CA CYS A 88 10.79 16.77 -9.72
C CYS A 88 10.07 15.44 -10.00
N TYR A 89 10.83 14.42 -10.42
CA TYR A 89 10.32 13.05 -10.59
C TYR A 89 9.85 12.44 -9.25
N GLU A 90 10.68 12.52 -8.21
CA GLU A 90 10.40 11.94 -6.89
C GLU A 90 9.18 12.56 -6.22
N GLU A 91 9.01 13.89 -6.32
CA GLU A 91 7.83 14.59 -5.82
C GLU A 91 6.54 14.07 -6.46
N ALA A 92 6.48 14.01 -7.79
CA ALA A 92 5.30 13.53 -8.50
C ALA A 92 5.04 12.02 -8.26
N ARG A 93 6.11 11.22 -8.20
CA ARG A 93 6.05 9.80 -7.84
C ARG A 93 5.47 9.59 -6.45
N SER A 94 5.89 10.39 -5.46
CA SER A 94 5.42 10.26 -4.08
C SER A 94 3.89 10.47 -3.97
N VAL A 95 3.34 11.38 -4.77
CA VAL A 95 1.90 11.64 -4.86
C VAL A 95 1.15 10.41 -5.41
N PHE A 96 1.67 9.75 -6.44
CA PHE A 96 1.04 8.52 -6.94
C PHE A 96 1.06 7.38 -5.91
N PHE A 97 2.18 7.20 -5.20
CA PHE A 97 2.30 6.14 -4.18
C PHE A 97 1.39 6.36 -2.97
N SER A 98 1.12 7.60 -2.58
CA SER A 98 0.17 7.89 -1.49
C SER A 98 -1.27 7.49 -1.87
N VAL A 99 -1.67 7.73 -3.12
CA VAL A 99 -2.96 7.28 -3.66
C VAL A 99 -3.06 5.77 -3.68
N LYS A 100 -2.04 5.09 -4.25
CA LYS A 100 -1.98 3.63 -4.32
C LYS A 100 -2.14 3.00 -2.92
N THR A 101 -1.39 3.52 -1.96
CA THR A 101 -1.46 3.06 -0.55
C THR A 101 -2.87 3.24 0.02
N THR A 102 -3.51 4.38 -0.25
CA THR A 102 -4.87 4.67 0.23
C THR A 102 -5.90 3.72 -0.38
N ILE A 103 -5.79 3.41 -1.68
CA ILE A 103 -6.70 2.47 -2.36
C ILE A 103 -6.51 1.06 -1.81
N GLU A 104 -5.27 0.60 -1.66
CA GLU A 104 -4.97 -0.71 -1.07
C GLU A 104 -5.45 -0.81 0.38
N GLN A 105 -5.36 0.28 1.15
CA GLN A 105 -5.92 0.34 2.51
C GLN A 105 -7.45 0.26 2.50
N LYS A 106 -8.12 1.01 1.62
CA LYS A 106 -9.59 0.96 1.48
C LYS A 106 -10.06 -0.43 1.07
N ALA A 107 -9.40 -1.06 0.11
CA ALA A 107 -9.72 -2.41 -0.35
C ALA A 107 -9.55 -3.45 0.78
N ARG A 108 -8.46 -3.35 1.56
CA ARG A 108 -8.26 -4.16 2.77
C ARG A 108 -9.37 -3.97 3.79
N GLN A 109 -9.72 -2.72 4.10
CA GLN A 109 -10.80 -2.42 5.05
C GLN A 109 -12.17 -2.95 4.58
N GLN A 110 -12.49 -2.81 3.30
CA GLN A 110 -13.74 -3.35 2.73
C GLN A 110 -13.80 -4.88 2.79
N SER A 111 -12.66 -5.55 2.60
CA SER A 111 -12.57 -7.01 2.66
C SER A 111 -12.55 -7.54 4.10
N ALA A 112 -11.86 -6.84 5.00
CA ALA A 112 -11.71 -7.24 6.41
C ALA A 112 -12.97 -6.94 7.24
N GLY A 113 -13.71 -5.87 6.93
CA GLY A 113 -14.89 -5.42 7.68
C GLY A 113 -15.92 -6.53 7.95
N PRO A 114 -16.43 -7.23 6.90
CA PRO A 114 -17.36 -8.34 7.08
C PRO A 114 -16.80 -9.47 7.94
N VAL A 115 -15.51 -9.79 7.80
CA VAL A 115 -14.85 -10.85 8.60
C VAL A 115 -14.77 -10.45 10.07
N LYS A 116 -14.40 -9.20 10.37
CA LYS A 116 -14.38 -8.66 11.74
C LYS A 116 -15.77 -8.69 12.40
N VAL A 117 -16.82 -8.36 11.65
CA VAL A 117 -18.21 -8.44 12.13
C VAL A 117 -18.62 -9.90 12.40
N ALA A 118 -18.30 -10.82 11.50
CA ALA A 118 -18.59 -12.24 11.69
C ALA A 118 -17.89 -12.79 12.94
N LEU A 119 -16.60 -12.52 13.10
CA LEU A 119 -15.82 -12.91 14.29
C LEU A 119 -16.48 -12.39 15.58
N LYS A 120 -16.86 -11.10 15.62
CA LYS A 120 -17.51 -10.53 16.80
C LYS A 120 -18.81 -11.25 17.15
N ASN A 121 -19.64 -11.56 16.15
CA ASN A 121 -20.90 -12.27 16.36
C ASN A 121 -20.68 -13.71 16.84
N ASP A 122 -19.70 -14.41 16.27
CA ASP A 122 -19.35 -15.78 16.64
C ASP A 122 -18.80 -15.85 18.07
N ILE A 123 -17.98 -14.86 18.47
CA ILE A 123 -17.51 -14.71 19.85
C ILE A 123 -18.67 -14.50 20.82
N CYS A 124 -19.63 -13.61 20.49
CA CYS A 124 -20.84 -13.41 21.31
C CYS A 124 -21.63 -14.73 21.47
N ARG A 125 -21.78 -15.50 20.40
CA ARG A 125 -22.45 -16.81 20.46
C ARG A 125 -21.73 -17.81 21.36
N ILE A 126 -20.39 -17.86 21.33
CA ILE A 126 -19.62 -18.69 22.26
C ILE A 126 -19.92 -18.28 23.71
N HIS A 127 -19.91 -16.97 24.00
CA HIS A 127 -20.17 -16.47 25.34
C HIS A 127 -21.58 -16.83 25.85
N GLU A 128 -22.59 -16.69 24.99
CA GLU A 128 -23.97 -17.11 25.28
C GLU A 128 -24.06 -18.61 25.56
N LEU A 129 -23.43 -19.45 24.73
CA LEU A 129 -23.42 -20.91 24.92
C LEU A 129 -22.67 -21.33 26.19
N ILE A 130 -21.52 -20.72 26.49
CA ILE A 130 -20.78 -20.99 27.73
C ILE A 130 -21.65 -20.67 28.94
N THR A 131 -22.40 -19.56 28.89
CA THR A 131 -23.32 -19.17 29.98
C THR A 131 -24.42 -20.21 30.17
N VAL A 132 -25.04 -20.68 29.09
CA VAL A 132 -26.07 -21.74 29.13
C VAL A 132 -25.51 -23.06 29.69
N VAL A 133 -24.28 -23.41 29.29
CA VAL A 133 -23.58 -24.60 29.78
C VAL A 133 -23.31 -24.48 31.29
N ASP A 134 -22.80 -23.34 31.76
CA ASP A 134 -22.54 -23.08 33.18
C ASP A 134 -23.83 -23.13 34.03
N GLU A 135 -24.92 -22.55 33.53
CA GLU A 135 -26.24 -22.65 34.15
C GLU A 135 -26.74 -24.10 34.22
N SER A 136 -26.53 -24.88 33.16
CA SER A 136 -26.93 -26.30 33.09
C SER A 136 -26.20 -27.16 34.13
N PHE A 137 -24.95 -26.83 34.47
CA PHE A 137 -24.20 -27.50 35.52
C PHE A 137 -24.66 -27.15 36.94
N LYS A 138 -25.40 -26.05 37.13
CA LYS A 138 -25.97 -25.65 38.43
C LYS A 138 -27.30 -26.33 38.74
N LEU A 139 -27.89 -27.04 37.77
CA LEU A 139 -29.16 -27.75 37.95
C LEU A 139 -28.97 -29.02 38.78
N GLU A 140 -29.96 -29.34 39.62
CA GLU A 140 -29.96 -30.51 40.49
C GLU A 140 -29.94 -31.83 39.70
N ASN A 141 -30.53 -31.83 38.50
CA ASN A 141 -30.48 -32.93 37.53
C ASN A 141 -29.91 -32.44 36.20
N VAL A 142 -28.62 -32.69 35.98
CA VAL A 142 -27.92 -32.29 34.76
C VAL A 142 -28.39 -33.08 33.55
N ASN A 143 -28.82 -32.39 32.49
CA ASN A 143 -29.20 -33.01 31.23
C ASN A 143 -27.95 -33.24 30.35
N ILE A 144 -27.37 -34.44 30.43
CA ILE A 144 -26.17 -34.81 29.67
C ILE A 144 -26.38 -34.72 28.15
N ALA A 145 -27.57 -35.03 27.65
CA ALA A 145 -27.85 -34.97 26.21
C ALA A 145 -27.84 -33.53 25.68
N ALA A 146 -28.38 -32.57 26.46
CA ALA A 146 -28.31 -31.15 26.13
C ALA A 146 -26.85 -30.65 26.12
N LEU A 147 -26.06 -30.98 27.15
CA LEU A 147 -24.65 -30.60 27.21
C LEU A 147 -23.80 -31.17 26.06
N GLN A 148 -24.14 -32.36 25.54
CA GLN A 148 -23.48 -32.91 24.37
C GLN A 148 -23.81 -32.13 23.10
N LEU A 149 -25.05 -31.64 22.97
CA LEU A 149 -25.46 -30.78 21.87
C LEU A 149 -24.71 -29.43 21.94
N ASP A 150 -24.70 -28.80 23.11
CA ASP A 150 -24.02 -27.52 23.34
C ASP A 150 -22.50 -27.63 23.05
N LYS A 151 -21.87 -28.75 23.44
CA LYS A 151 -20.47 -29.04 23.10
C LYS A 151 -20.26 -29.09 21.58
N SER A 152 -21.16 -29.73 20.84
CA SER A 152 -21.07 -29.81 19.38
C SER A 152 -21.20 -28.43 18.74
N ASP A 153 -22.11 -27.60 19.25
CA ASP A 153 -22.33 -26.24 18.76
C ASP A 153 -21.13 -25.33 19.06
N LEU A 154 -20.56 -25.41 20.26
CA LEU A 154 -19.32 -24.71 20.63
C LEU A 154 -18.17 -25.10 19.70
N GLN A 155 -17.98 -26.40 19.45
CA GLN A 155 -16.92 -26.89 18.55
C GLN A 155 -17.11 -26.35 17.11
N SER A 156 -18.37 -26.31 16.64
CA SER A 156 -18.72 -25.77 15.33
C SER A 156 -18.35 -24.29 15.20
N ILE A 157 -18.73 -23.47 16.19
CA ILE A 157 -18.43 -22.03 16.18
C ILE A 157 -16.92 -21.77 16.29
N LEU A 158 -16.20 -22.54 17.13
CA LEU A 158 -14.74 -22.47 17.22
C LEU A 158 -14.06 -22.69 15.86
N ASN A 159 -14.51 -23.68 15.09
CA ASN A 159 -13.98 -23.91 13.74
C ASN A 159 -14.24 -22.70 12.81
N ILE A 160 -15.43 -22.10 12.87
CA ILE A 160 -15.77 -20.91 12.08
C ILE A 160 -14.86 -19.72 12.46
N ILE A 161 -14.61 -19.52 13.76
CA ILE A 161 -13.69 -18.48 14.24
C ILE A 161 -12.28 -18.73 13.71
N CYS A 162 -11.77 -19.96 13.78
CA CYS A 162 -10.46 -20.30 13.22
C CYS A 162 -10.38 -19.98 11.72
N ASP A 163 -11.40 -20.35 10.94
CA ASP A 163 -11.46 -20.06 9.50
C ASP A 163 -11.50 -18.55 9.23
N ASN A 164 -12.28 -17.79 10.01
CA ASN A 164 -12.37 -16.35 9.86
C ASN A 164 -11.09 -15.63 10.29
N MET A 165 -10.39 -16.12 11.32
CA MET A 165 -9.06 -15.63 11.72
C MET A 165 -8.01 -15.91 10.64
N ALA A 166 -8.04 -17.09 10.02
CA ALA A 166 -7.16 -17.41 8.90
C ALA A 166 -7.42 -16.49 7.69
N LYS A 167 -8.70 -16.22 7.35
CA LYS A 167 -9.07 -15.25 6.31
C LYS A 167 -8.57 -13.85 6.66
N LEU A 168 -8.76 -13.42 7.91
CA LEU A 168 -8.31 -12.10 8.35
C LEU A 168 -6.77 -11.97 8.27
N GLY A 169 -6.04 -13.03 8.61
CA GLY A 169 -4.58 -13.12 8.46
C GLY A 169 -4.09 -12.97 7.01
N SER A 170 -4.94 -13.27 6.02
CA SER A 170 -4.61 -13.05 4.61
C SER A 170 -4.88 -11.62 4.11
N ILE A 171 -5.64 -10.82 4.87
CA ILE A 171 -6.10 -9.48 4.47
C ILE A 171 -5.37 -8.39 5.25
N GLU A 172 -5.18 -8.60 6.55
CA GLU A 172 -4.64 -7.63 7.49
C GLU A 172 -3.16 -7.87 7.80
N THR A 173 -2.51 -6.87 8.38
CA THR A 173 -1.15 -7.01 8.92
C THR A 173 -1.15 -7.91 10.14
N GLN A 174 -0.02 -8.60 10.39
CA GLN A 174 0.14 -9.48 11.55
C GLN A 174 -0.15 -8.76 12.88
N GLU A 175 0.22 -7.49 13.00
CA GLU A 175 -0.02 -6.69 14.19
C GLU A 175 -1.52 -6.50 14.46
N GLN A 176 -2.32 -6.22 13.43
CA GLN A 176 -3.78 -6.12 13.58
C GLN A 176 -4.45 -7.46 13.88
N VAL A 177 -3.94 -8.55 13.29
CA VAL A 177 -4.43 -9.91 13.56
C VAL A 177 -4.16 -10.28 15.01
N ASN A 178 -2.98 -9.94 15.54
CA ASN A 178 -2.62 -10.20 16.93
C ASN A 178 -3.53 -9.47 17.92
N LEU A 179 -3.87 -8.20 17.67
CA LEU A 179 -4.80 -7.44 18.52
C LEU A 179 -6.18 -8.12 18.60
N ILE A 180 -6.68 -8.60 17.46
CA ILE A 180 -7.98 -9.29 17.40
C ILE A 180 -7.89 -10.68 18.05
N GLN A 181 -6.77 -11.38 17.89
CA GLN A 181 -6.52 -12.66 18.57
C GLN A 181 -6.48 -12.47 20.09
N GLU A 182 -5.87 -11.39 20.60
CA GLU A 182 -5.87 -11.08 22.03
C GLU A 182 -7.29 -10.83 22.56
N GLU A 183 -8.15 -10.12 21.81
CA GLU A 183 -9.55 -9.93 22.16
C GLU A 183 -10.32 -11.26 22.19
N VAL A 184 -10.10 -12.13 21.19
CA VAL A 184 -10.69 -13.48 21.12
C VAL A 184 -10.24 -14.34 22.33
N ASP A 185 -8.93 -14.38 22.59
CA ASP A 185 -8.34 -15.16 23.68
C ASP A 185 -8.82 -14.68 25.05
N ALA A 186 -8.95 -13.36 25.24
CA ALA A 186 -9.46 -12.78 26.48
C ALA A 186 -10.90 -13.25 26.78
N ILE A 187 -11.73 -13.37 25.74
CA ILE A 187 -13.13 -13.80 25.89
C ILE A 187 -13.24 -15.31 26.11
N ILE A 188 -12.36 -16.11 25.49
CA ILE A 188 -12.32 -17.57 25.71
C ILE A 188 -11.83 -17.91 27.12
N ARG A 189 -10.97 -17.08 27.72
CA ARG A 189 -10.40 -17.31 29.06
C ARG A 189 -11.23 -16.74 30.22
N ALA A 190 -12.23 -15.91 29.94
CA ALA A 190 -13.11 -15.28 30.93
C ALA A 190 -14.24 -16.24 31.36
#